data_AF-A0A225UTC6-F1
#
_entry.id   AF-A0A225UTC6-F1
#
_cell.length_a   1.000
_cell.length_b   1.000
_cell.length_c   1.000
_cell.angle_alpha   90.00
_cell.angle_beta   90.00
_cell.angle_gamma   90.00
#
_symmetry.space_group_name_H-M   'P 1'
#
loop_
_entity.id
_entity.type
_entity.pdbx_description
1 polymer ?
#
loop_
_entity_poly.entity_id
_entity_poly.type
_entity_poly.pdbx_seq_one_letter_code
_entity_poly.pdbx_strand_id
1 'polypeptide(L)'
;TQGVKYLKQCGNPEGWPEGVKYLKECDNPEGLLFKDIGGFDPCQCYLNCFYKTYQNSASAYYYTHTSCALKGRCSNSMYENSSVEIVSTPRGLGLRALDDIPVGAFIGEYTERLTTFNITASDHHYEYALEIHEKTLTKMIAYIDAETCGGITKYANHSRELNCHFVEMRIRQRLRVVMLVIDKIFAGQEITVNYGDKLWFDCSCNTESCIGPMIPDVVKANEDD
;
A
#
# COMPACT_ATOMS: atom_id res chain seq x y z
N THR A 1 -25.21 11.95 -12.68
CA THR A 1 -24.39 11.31 -11.63
C THR A 1 -24.23 9.85 -11.96
N GLN A 2 -23.16 9.49 -12.68
CA GLN A 2 -22.88 8.08 -12.99
C GLN A 2 -22.42 7.40 -11.69
N GLY A 3 -23.21 6.45 -11.22
CA GLY A 3 -22.87 5.66 -10.05
C GLY A 3 -21.61 4.85 -10.30
N VAL A 4 -20.67 4.92 -9.35
CA VAL A 4 -19.49 4.07 -9.31
C VAL A 4 -19.95 2.61 -9.35
N LYS A 5 -19.67 1.92 -10.45
CA LYS A 5 -19.94 0.49 -10.59
C LYS A 5 -18.86 -0.26 -9.82
N TYR A 6 -19.20 -0.78 -8.65
CA TYR A 6 -18.37 -1.78 -7.97
C TYR A 6 -18.46 -3.10 -8.74
N LEU A 7 -17.55 -3.31 -9.70
CA LEU A 7 -17.45 -4.61 -10.37
C LEU A 7 -16.92 -5.63 -9.37
N LYS A 8 -17.79 -6.56 -8.95
CA LYS A 8 -17.36 -7.87 -8.44
C LYS A 8 -16.72 -8.64 -9.61
N GLN A 9 -15.49 -8.27 -9.98
CA GLN A 9 -14.65 -9.09 -10.84
C GLN A 9 -14.33 -10.40 -10.09
N CYS A 10 -14.78 -11.53 -10.63
CA CYS A 10 -14.27 -12.86 -10.30
C CYS A 10 -13.21 -13.20 -11.36
N GLY A 11 -12.01 -13.55 -10.93
CA GLY A 11 -10.85 -13.76 -11.81
C GLY A 11 -9.86 -12.61 -11.79
N ASN A 12 -8.69 -12.83 -12.38
CA ASN A 12 -7.65 -11.81 -12.51
C ASN A 12 -8.13 -10.67 -13.43
N PRO A 13 -7.79 -9.40 -13.14
CA PRO A 13 -8.05 -8.27 -14.04
C PRO A 13 -7.45 -8.51 -15.44
N GLU A 14 -8.02 -7.86 -16.45
CA GLU A 14 -7.44 -7.87 -17.79
C GLU A 14 -6.02 -7.28 -17.75
N GLY A 15 -5.05 -7.94 -18.41
CA GLY A 15 -3.63 -7.54 -18.37
C GLY A 15 -2.89 -7.92 -17.09
N TRP A 16 -3.51 -8.67 -16.17
CA TRP A 16 -2.84 -9.14 -14.96
C TRP A 16 -1.76 -10.18 -15.26
N PRO A 17 -0.57 -10.11 -14.64
CA PRO A 17 0.53 -11.03 -14.92
C PRO A 17 0.19 -12.52 -14.70
N GLU A 18 0.73 -13.37 -15.58
CA GLU A 18 0.58 -14.82 -15.48
C GLU A 18 1.28 -15.37 -14.23
N GLY A 19 0.70 -16.40 -13.60
CA GLY A 19 1.26 -17.04 -12.41
C GLY A 19 1.04 -16.29 -11.09
N VAL A 20 0.55 -15.05 -11.12
CA VAL A 20 0.22 -14.27 -9.91
C VAL A 20 -1.28 -14.33 -9.64
N LYS A 21 -1.68 -14.77 -8.45
CA LYS A 21 -3.09 -14.76 -8.03
C LYS A 21 -3.53 -13.35 -7.63
N TYR A 22 -4.52 -12.77 -8.31
CA TYR A 22 -5.09 -11.48 -7.88
C TYR A 22 -5.87 -11.62 -6.57
N LEU A 23 -5.66 -10.66 -5.65
CA LEU A 23 -6.34 -10.56 -4.37
C LEU A 23 -7.06 -9.21 -4.26
N LYS A 24 -8.27 -9.24 -3.70
CA LYS A 24 -9.03 -8.03 -3.31
C LYS A 24 -8.92 -7.69 -1.83
N GLU A 25 -8.45 -8.65 -1.03
CA GLU A 25 -8.18 -8.55 0.40
C GLU A 25 -6.98 -9.44 0.68
N CYS A 26 -6.19 -9.12 1.71
CA CYS A 26 -5.07 -9.98 2.10
C CYS A 26 -5.50 -11.43 2.36
N ASP A 27 -4.70 -12.39 1.90
CA ASP A 27 -4.82 -13.79 2.30
C ASP A 27 -4.28 -13.95 3.72
N ASN A 28 -5.12 -14.37 4.67
CA ASN A 28 -4.76 -14.48 6.08
C ASN A 28 -4.90 -15.93 6.59
N PRO A 29 -4.05 -16.86 6.13
CA PRO A 29 -4.17 -18.28 6.46
C PRO A 29 -3.89 -18.55 7.95
N GLU A 30 -3.04 -17.76 8.59
CA GLU A 30 -2.69 -17.86 10.01
C GLU A 30 -3.76 -17.24 10.93
N GLY A 31 -4.77 -16.57 10.37
CA GLY A 31 -5.83 -15.92 11.16
C GLY A 31 -5.30 -14.81 12.05
N LEU A 32 -4.30 -14.04 11.59
CA LEU A 32 -3.67 -12.98 12.36
C LEU A 32 -4.69 -11.90 12.74
N LEU A 33 -4.70 -11.58 14.02
CA LEU A 33 -5.51 -10.53 14.63
C LEU A 33 -4.61 -9.61 15.43
N PHE A 34 -5.02 -8.34 15.53
CA PHE A 34 -4.32 -7.29 16.24
C PHE A 34 -5.13 -6.81 17.44
N LYS A 35 -4.51 -6.02 18.32
CA LYS A 35 -5.18 -5.44 19.48
C LYS A 35 -6.46 -4.70 19.05
N ASP A 36 -7.57 -5.01 19.71
CA ASP A 36 -8.83 -4.33 19.46
C ASP A 36 -8.72 -2.87 19.89
N ILE A 37 -8.86 -1.96 18.93
CA ILE A 37 -8.90 -0.52 19.16
C ILE A 37 -10.26 -0.03 19.67
N GLY A 38 -11.22 -0.94 19.83
CA GLY A 38 -12.57 -0.63 20.25
C GLY A 38 -13.47 -0.21 19.09
N GLY A 39 -14.75 -0.03 19.39
CA GLY A 39 -15.67 0.64 18.46
C GLY A 39 -15.40 2.13 18.50
N PHE A 40 -15.41 2.77 17.33
CA PHE A 40 -15.40 4.21 17.19
C PHE A 40 -16.77 4.67 16.72
N ASP A 41 -17.14 5.90 17.08
CA ASP A 41 -18.42 6.47 16.69
C ASP A 41 -18.57 6.39 15.16
N PRO A 42 -19.77 6.06 14.66
CA PRO A 42 -20.05 6.12 13.23
C PRO A 42 -19.60 7.46 12.67
N CYS A 43 -18.98 7.48 11.49
CA CYS A 43 -18.55 8.76 10.92
C CYS A 43 -19.75 9.71 10.90
N GLN A 44 -19.61 10.89 11.50
CA GLN A 44 -20.61 11.97 11.44
C GLN A 44 -20.53 12.75 10.11
N CYS A 45 -20.06 12.08 9.05
CA CYS A 45 -19.84 12.63 7.73
C CYS A 45 -21.18 13.09 7.12
N TYR A 46 -21.37 14.40 6.90
CA TYR A 46 -22.42 14.93 6.02
C TYR A 46 -21.90 15.28 4.61
N LEU A 47 -20.57 15.30 4.42
CA LEU A 47 -19.82 15.46 3.16
C LEU A 47 -18.62 14.48 3.14
N ASN A 48 -17.77 14.56 2.11
CA ASN A 48 -16.49 13.84 1.99
C ASN A 48 -15.54 14.10 3.17
N CYS A 49 -15.07 13.03 3.81
CA CYS A 49 -14.09 13.05 4.89
C CYS A 49 -12.69 12.85 4.31
N PHE A 50 -12.06 13.94 3.86
CA PHE A 50 -10.69 13.89 3.34
C PHE A 50 -9.70 13.66 4.47
N TYR A 51 -8.73 12.75 4.27
CA TYR A 51 -7.72 12.29 5.24
C TYR A 51 -7.03 13.41 6.05
N LYS A 52 -6.94 14.64 5.55
CA LYS A 52 -6.30 15.78 6.25
C LYS A 52 -7.25 16.86 6.78
N THR A 53 -8.56 16.80 6.48
CA THR A 53 -9.45 17.96 6.67
C THR A 53 -10.47 17.77 7.79
N TYR A 54 -10.66 16.55 8.29
CA TYR A 54 -11.64 16.26 9.33
C TYR A 54 -10.98 15.65 10.57
N GLN A 55 -11.45 15.98 11.77
CA GLN A 55 -10.83 15.53 13.02
C GLN A 55 -10.68 13.99 13.13
N ASN A 56 -11.56 13.23 12.47
CA ASN A 56 -11.53 11.76 12.46
C ASN A 56 -10.74 11.16 11.29
N SER A 57 -10.31 11.97 10.33
CA SER A 57 -9.61 11.52 9.11
C SER A 57 -8.11 11.37 9.31
N ALA A 58 -7.54 12.07 10.30
CA ALA A 58 -6.13 11.98 10.69
C ALA A 58 -5.81 10.76 11.57
N SER A 59 -6.80 9.90 11.82
CA SER A 59 -6.64 8.71 12.64
C SER A 59 -6.28 7.52 11.76
N ALA A 60 -5.47 6.59 12.28
CA ALA A 60 -5.08 5.33 11.62
C ALA A 60 -6.26 4.33 11.50
N TYR A 61 -7.46 4.81 11.17
CA TYR A 61 -8.71 4.05 11.10
C TYR A 61 -9.43 4.32 9.78
N TYR A 62 -10.01 3.27 9.21
CA TYR A 62 -10.85 3.38 8.02
C TYR A 62 -12.31 3.04 8.34
N TYR A 63 -13.22 3.59 7.55
CA TYR A 63 -14.65 3.27 7.66
C TYR A 63 -15.08 2.19 6.67
N THR A 64 -15.99 1.33 7.10
CA THR A 64 -16.65 0.33 6.26
C THR A 64 -18.06 0.78 5.88
N HIS A 65 -18.77 -0.03 5.11
CA HIS A 65 -20.18 0.19 4.79
C HIS A 65 -21.06 0.35 6.05
N THR A 66 -20.69 -0.29 7.17
CA THR A 66 -21.48 -0.26 8.41
C THR A 66 -21.06 0.85 9.39
N SER A 67 -19.80 1.31 9.35
CA SER A 67 -19.31 2.38 10.24
C SER A 67 -19.32 3.78 9.61
N CYS A 68 -19.65 3.90 8.32
CA CYS A 68 -19.75 5.16 7.61
C CYS A 68 -21.22 5.60 7.45
N ALA A 69 -21.58 6.83 7.87
CA ALA A 69 -22.91 7.40 7.60
C ALA A 69 -23.25 7.48 6.10
N LEU A 70 -22.24 7.61 5.25
CA LEU A 70 -22.38 7.61 3.79
C LEU A 70 -22.32 6.19 3.18
N LYS A 71 -22.46 5.13 3.98
CA LYS A 71 -22.46 3.72 3.53
C LYS A 71 -21.20 3.32 2.76
N GLY A 72 -20.04 3.73 3.26
CA GLY A 72 -18.74 3.38 2.67
C GLY A 72 -18.29 4.29 1.52
N ARG A 73 -18.98 5.42 1.31
CA ARG A 73 -18.70 6.36 0.22
C ARG A 73 -17.94 7.62 0.64
N CYS A 74 -17.55 7.74 1.91
CA CYS A 74 -16.70 8.86 2.32
C CYS A 74 -15.24 8.60 1.94
N SER A 75 -14.43 9.66 1.80
CA SER A 75 -13.02 9.52 1.42
C SER A 75 -12.12 8.88 2.48
N ASN A 76 -12.65 8.47 3.65
CA ASN A 76 -11.95 7.66 4.65
C ASN A 76 -12.45 6.21 4.68
N SER A 77 -13.25 5.80 3.69
CA SER A 77 -13.52 4.40 3.37
C SER A 77 -12.53 3.95 2.31
N MET A 78 -11.85 2.83 2.54
CA MET A 78 -10.88 2.30 1.58
C MET A 78 -11.59 1.88 0.29
N TYR A 79 -10.95 2.16 -0.84
CA TYR A 79 -11.35 1.73 -2.16
C TYR A 79 -10.11 1.53 -3.03
N GLU A 80 -10.25 0.74 -4.10
CA GLU A 80 -9.26 0.66 -5.17
C GLU A 80 -9.55 1.76 -6.20
N ASN A 81 -8.53 2.53 -6.56
CA ASN A 81 -8.68 3.68 -7.45
C ASN A 81 -8.76 3.22 -8.91
N SER A 82 -9.87 3.53 -9.58
CA SER A 82 -10.09 3.15 -10.97
C SER A 82 -9.25 3.93 -11.99
N SER A 83 -8.62 5.04 -11.58
CA SER A 83 -7.76 5.86 -12.43
C SER A 83 -6.29 5.45 -12.31
N VAL A 84 -6.04 4.16 -12.13
CA VAL A 84 -4.69 3.56 -12.00
C VAL A 84 -4.60 2.35 -12.92
N GLU A 85 -3.49 2.23 -13.63
CA GLU A 85 -3.19 1.11 -14.52
C GLU A 85 -1.78 0.56 -14.28
N ILE A 86 -1.57 -0.71 -14.63
CA ILE A 86 -0.26 -1.34 -14.66
C ILE A 86 0.35 -1.11 -16.04
N VAL A 87 1.59 -0.63 -16.09
CA VAL A 87 2.32 -0.34 -17.32
C VAL A 87 3.69 -0.99 -17.30
N SER A 88 4.24 -1.30 -18.48
CA SER A 88 5.66 -1.63 -18.61
C SER A 88 6.51 -0.36 -18.53
N THR A 89 7.57 -0.42 -17.74
CA THR A 89 8.56 0.65 -17.54
C THR A 89 9.97 0.08 -17.76
N PRO A 90 11.01 0.93 -17.88
CA PRO A 90 12.40 0.46 -17.86
C PRO A 90 12.79 -0.30 -16.58
N ARG A 91 11.99 -0.20 -15.50
CA ARG A 91 12.21 -0.81 -14.19
C ARG A 91 11.34 -2.05 -13.96
N GLY A 92 10.74 -2.60 -15.02
CA GLY A 92 9.76 -3.67 -14.94
C GLY A 92 8.33 -3.13 -14.99
N LEU A 93 7.40 -3.79 -14.31
CA LEU A 93 6.03 -3.29 -14.20
C LEU A 93 5.98 -2.09 -13.25
N GLY A 94 5.09 -1.14 -13.54
CA GLY A 94 4.90 0.09 -12.76
C GLY A 94 3.43 0.47 -12.71
N LEU A 95 3.11 1.44 -11.87
CA LEU A 95 1.77 2.04 -11.80
C LEU A 95 1.76 3.42 -12.43
N ARG A 96 0.74 3.71 -13.23
CA ARG A 96 0.53 5.02 -13.84
C ARG A 96 -0.88 5.54 -13.54
N ALA A 97 -0.99 6.83 -13.29
CA ALA A 97 -2.26 7.50 -13.14
C ALA A 97 -2.92 7.74 -14.52
N LEU A 98 -4.19 7.36 -14.66
CA LEU A 98 -5.00 7.64 -15.85
C LEU A 98 -5.59 9.07 -15.84
N ASP A 99 -5.81 9.62 -14.65
CA ASP A 99 -6.36 10.95 -14.40
C ASP A 99 -5.61 11.65 -13.25
N ASP A 100 -5.87 12.94 -13.03
CA ASP A 100 -5.41 13.64 -11.83
C ASP A 100 -5.95 12.97 -10.55
N ILE A 101 -5.05 12.58 -9.64
CA ILE A 101 -5.37 11.98 -8.34
C ILE A 101 -5.01 12.97 -7.21
N PRO A 102 -5.98 13.37 -6.37
CA PRO A 102 -5.73 14.34 -5.31
C PRO A 102 -5.03 13.73 -4.09
N VAL A 103 -4.32 14.57 -3.33
CA VAL A 103 -3.73 14.21 -2.03
C VAL A 103 -4.79 13.65 -1.08
N GLY A 104 -4.46 12.56 -0.40
CA GLY A 104 -5.32 11.85 0.54
C GLY A 104 -6.26 10.83 -0.12
N ALA A 105 -6.20 10.67 -1.45
CA ALA A 105 -6.89 9.57 -2.12
C ALA A 105 -6.23 8.23 -1.78
N PHE A 106 -7.04 7.18 -1.70
CA PHE A 106 -6.54 5.81 -1.74
C PHE A 106 -6.13 5.45 -3.17
N ILE A 107 -5.04 4.71 -3.31
CA ILE A 107 -4.73 3.93 -4.51
C ILE A 107 -5.33 2.53 -4.36
N GLY A 108 -5.13 1.88 -3.22
CA GLY A 108 -5.65 0.56 -2.91
C GLY A 108 -5.08 0.01 -1.60
N GLU A 109 -5.56 -1.17 -1.20
CA GLU A 109 -4.95 -1.95 -0.12
C GLU A 109 -3.74 -2.71 -0.67
N TYR A 110 -2.68 -2.81 0.13
CA TYR A 110 -1.53 -3.67 -0.15
C TYR A 110 -1.90 -5.12 0.16
N THR A 111 -2.68 -5.72 -0.75
CA THR A 111 -3.33 -7.02 -0.55
C THR A 111 -2.41 -8.17 -0.92
N GLU A 112 -1.89 -8.88 0.06
CA GLU A 112 -1.02 -10.04 -0.16
C GLU A 112 -1.22 -11.11 0.92
N ARG A 113 -0.28 -12.06 1.09
CA ARG A 113 -0.34 -13.02 2.18
C ARG A 113 0.18 -12.44 3.48
N LEU A 114 -0.62 -12.51 4.53
CA LEU A 114 -0.19 -12.23 5.90
C LEU A 114 0.50 -13.46 6.50
N THR A 115 1.67 -13.25 7.10
CA THR A 115 2.42 -14.31 7.77
C THR A 115 3.20 -13.80 8.98
N THR A 116 3.50 -14.69 9.93
CA THR A 116 4.48 -14.43 11.01
C THR A 116 5.87 -15.01 10.72
N PHE A 117 6.05 -15.62 9.54
CA PHE A 117 7.36 -16.07 9.08
C PHE A 117 8.32 -14.88 9.02
N ASN A 118 9.47 -15.00 9.69
CA ASN A 118 10.46 -13.93 9.72
C ASN A 118 11.22 -13.87 8.39
N ILE A 119 10.65 -13.13 7.44
CA ILE A 119 11.23 -12.85 6.14
C ILE A 119 12.61 -12.18 6.23
N THR A 120 12.88 -11.39 7.27
CA THR A 120 14.14 -10.64 7.41
C THR A 120 15.30 -11.53 7.86
N ALA A 121 14.98 -12.68 8.46
CA ALA A 121 15.95 -13.69 8.88
C ALA A 121 16.15 -14.79 7.81
N SER A 122 15.48 -14.67 6.65
CA SER A 122 15.60 -15.63 5.56
C SER A 122 16.75 -15.25 4.62
N ASP A 123 17.43 -16.25 4.07
CA ASP A 123 18.39 -16.06 2.97
C ASP A 123 17.69 -15.72 1.63
N HIS A 124 16.36 -15.87 1.56
CA HIS A 124 15.56 -15.49 0.40
C HIS A 124 15.21 -14.00 0.44
N HIS A 125 15.36 -13.31 -0.68
CA HIS A 125 15.03 -11.89 -0.79
C HIS A 125 13.54 -11.71 -1.11
N TYR A 126 12.78 -11.32 -0.10
CA TYR A 126 11.36 -10.98 -0.27
C TYR A 126 11.23 -9.54 -0.78
N GLU A 127 11.33 -9.36 -2.11
CA GLU A 127 11.42 -8.06 -2.80
C GLU A 127 10.29 -7.07 -2.52
N TYR A 128 9.16 -7.54 -2.03
CA TYR A 128 7.93 -6.75 -1.88
C TYR A 128 7.34 -6.90 -0.48
N ALA A 129 8.12 -7.42 0.47
CA ALA A 129 7.56 -7.71 1.76
C ALA A 129 7.60 -6.50 2.68
N LEU A 130 6.49 -6.28 3.39
CA LEU A 130 6.34 -5.19 4.35
C LEU A 130 6.20 -5.74 5.76
N GLU A 131 6.97 -5.18 6.69
CA GLU A 131 6.77 -5.40 8.12
C GLU A 131 5.57 -4.59 8.61
N ILE A 132 4.71 -5.25 9.39
CA ILE A 132 3.65 -4.59 10.14
C ILE A 132 4.21 -4.22 11.51
N HIS A 133 4.20 -2.93 11.81
CA HIS A 133 4.76 -2.36 13.04
C HIS A 133 3.97 -2.78 14.28
N GLU A 134 2.66 -3.01 14.13
CA GLU A 134 1.85 -3.55 15.22
C GLU A 134 2.09 -5.04 15.43
N LYS A 135 2.28 -5.42 16.68
CA LYS A 135 2.33 -6.83 17.04
C LYS A 135 0.95 -7.47 16.99
N THR A 136 0.90 -8.73 16.57
CA THR A 136 -0.32 -9.54 16.66
C THR A 136 -0.77 -9.71 18.11
N LEU A 137 -1.99 -10.21 18.33
CA LEU A 137 -2.47 -10.58 19.68
C LEU A 137 -1.55 -11.60 20.37
N THR A 138 -0.87 -12.45 19.60
CA THR A 138 0.14 -13.41 20.08
C THR A 138 1.53 -12.79 20.27
N LYS A 139 1.65 -11.46 20.13
CA LYS A 139 2.88 -10.67 20.25
C LYS A 139 3.95 -10.98 19.19
N MET A 140 3.56 -11.60 18.09
CA MET A 140 4.42 -11.87 16.94
C MET A 140 4.52 -10.63 16.05
N ILE A 141 5.65 -10.47 15.37
CA ILE A 141 5.77 -9.54 14.24
C ILE A 141 5.07 -10.19 13.06
N ALA A 142 4.28 -9.41 12.33
CA ALA A 142 3.59 -9.87 11.14
C ALA A 142 4.22 -9.20 9.91
N TYR A 143 4.18 -9.92 8.79
CA TYR A 143 4.67 -9.47 7.50
C TYR A 143 3.60 -9.66 6.45
N ILE A 144 3.67 -8.83 5.42
CA ILE A 144 2.91 -8.96 4.18
C ILE A 144 3.87 -9.49 3.12
N ASP A 145 3.69 -10.75 2.71
CA ASP A 145 4.50 -11.42 1.68
C ASP A 145 3.78 -11.42 0.32
N ALA A 146 4.42 -10.80 -0.67
CA ALA A 146 3.84 -10.53 -1.99
C ALA A 146 4.36 -11.44 -3.12
N GLU A 147 4.96 -12.59 -2.82
CA GLU A 147 5.64 -13.39 -3.84
C GLU A 147 4.68 -14.01 -4.88
N THR A 148 3.59 -14.66 -4.43
CA THR A 148 2.74 -15.52 -5.31
C THR A 148 1.32 -15.01 -5.55
N CYS A 149 0.91 -13.97 -4.82
CA CYS A 149 -0.39 -13.34 -4.97
C CYS A 149 -0.24 -11.83 -5.09
N GLY A 150 -1.36 -11.11 -5.23
CA GLY A 150 -1.35 -9.69 -4.93
C GLY A 150 -2.42 -8.80 -5.49
N GLY A 151 -2.37 -7.52 -5.08
CA GLY A 151 -3.19 -6.43 -5.61
C GLY A 151 -2.39 -5.50 -6.51
N ILE A 152 -3.06 -4.54 -7.16
CA ILE A 152 -2.41 -3.61 -8.10
C ILE A 152 -1.27 -2.82 -7.45
N THR A 153 -1.38 -2.50 -6.16
CA THR A 153 -0.39 -1.73 -5.38
C THR A 153 0.98 -2.40 -5.29
N LYS A 154 1.09 -3.71 -5.58
CA LYS A 154 2.38 -4.41 -5.57
C LYS A 154 3.34 -3.93 -6.66
N TYR A 155 2.82 -3.32 -7.72
CA TYR A 155 3.59 -2.84 -8.86
C TYR A 155 4.02 -1.37 -8.71
N ALA A 156 3.83 -0.74 -7.55
CA ALA A 156 4.31 0.62 -7.31
C ALA A 156 5.83 0.61 -7.11
N ASN A 157 6.56 1.19 -8.06
CA ASN A 157 8.02 1.23 -8.02
C ASN A 157 8.56 2.16 -6.93
N HIS A 158 9.82 1.93 -6.58
CA HIS A 158 10.57 2.79 -5.67
C HIS A 158 10.83 4.19 -6.26
N SER A 159 10.69 5.23 -5.45
CA SER A 159 11.25 6.56 -5.68
C SER A 159 11.69 7.18 -4.36
N ARG A 160 12.75 8.00 -4.39
CA ARG A 160 13.16 8.83 -3.24
C ARG A 160 12.32 10.09 -3.12
N GLU A 161 11.80 10.59 -4.25
CA GLU A 161 10.72 11.58 -4.30
C GLU A 161 9.41 10.84 -4.60
N LEU A 162 8.85 10.24 -3.55
CA LEU A 162 7.63 9.44 -3.60
C LEU A 162 6.38 10.33 -3.64
N ASN A 163 5.31 9.84 -4.28
CA ASN A 163 3.99 10.49 -4.24
C ASN A 163 2.93 9.71 -3.46
N CYS A 164 3.25 8.49 -3.03
CA CYS A 164 2.39 7.63 -2.22
C CYS A 164 3.12 7.02 -1.02
N HIS A 165 2.42 6.85 0.10
CA HIS A 165 2.90 6.11 1.28
C HIS A 165 2.04 4.89 1.57
N PHE A 166 2.69 3.83 2.06
CA PHE A 166 1.99 2.76 2.77
C PHE A 166 1.67 3.20 4.20
N VAL A 167 0.41 3.00 4.60
CA VAL A 167 -0.10 3.38 5.92
C VAL A 167 -0.88 2.23 6.51
N GLU A 168 -0.60 1.88 7.76
CA GLU A 168 -1.40 0.94 8.53
C GLU A 168 -2.72 1.60 8.96
N MET A 169 -3.84 1.03 8.55
CA MET A 169 -5.16 1.45 8.98
C MET A 169 -5.91 0.30 9.64
N ARG A 170 -6.73 0.62 10.63
CA ARG A 170 -7.37 -0.37 11.49
C ARG A 170 -8.89 -0.22 11.60
N ILE A 171 -9.54 -1.36 11.77
CA ILE A 171 -10.91 -1.45 12.28
C ILE A 171 -11.00 -2.63 13.25
N ARG A 172 -11.41 -2.36 14.50
CA ARG A 172 -11.46 -3.39 15.54
C ARG A 172 -10.11 -4.11 15.66
N GLN A 173 -10.07 -5.42 15.41
CA GLN A 173 -8.87 -6.25 15.47
C GLN A 173 -8.19 -6.45 14.11
N ARG A 174 -8.71 -5.84 13.05
CA ARG A 174 -8.20 -5.97 11.69
C ARG A 174 -7.32 -4.78 11.35
N LEU A 175 -6.08 -5.06 10.98
CA LEU A 175 -5.12 -4.12 10.42
C LEU A 175 -5.00 -4.41 8.92
N ARG A 176 -4.98 -3.35 8.12
CA ARG A 176 -4.70 -3.39 6.69
C ARG A 176 -3.64 -2.36 6.38
N VAL A 177 -2.77 -2.65 5.43
CA VAL A 177 -1.82 -1.66 4.88
C VAL A 177 -2.43 -1.11 3.60
N VAL A 178 -2.50 0.20 3.47
CA VAL A 178 -3.07 0.87 2.29
C VAL A 178 -2.05 1.82 1.68
N MET A 179 -2.17 2.05 0.38
CA MET A 179 -1.39 3.07 -0.32
C MET A 179 -2.21 4.36 -0.41
N LEU A 180 -1.70 5.41 0.22
CA LEU A 180 -2.31 6.75 0.25
C LEU A 180 -1.47 7.75 -0.54
N VAL A 181 -2.13 8.56 -1.34
CA VAL A 181 -1.52 9.66 -2.09
C VAL A 181 -1.14 10.78 -1.12
N ILE A 182 0.13 11.19 -1.12
CA ILE A 182 0.66 12.23 -0.24
C ILE A 182 1.08 13.50 -0.97
N ASP A 183 1.29 13.41 -2.28
CA ASP A 183 1.49 14.54 -3.19
C ASP A 183 0.57 14.41 -4.41
N LYS A 184 0.18 15.53 -5.03
CA LYS A 184 -0.75 15.52 -6.16
C LYS A 184 -0.12 14.73 -7.32
N ILE A 185 -0.89 13.79 -7.88
CA ILE A 185 -0.47 13.01 -9.06
C ILE A 185 -1.28 13.49 -10.25
N PHE A 186 -0.61 13.87 -11.32
CA PHE A 186 -1.24 14.26 -12.58
C PHE A 186 -1.39 13.06 -13.51
N ALA A 187 -2.36 13.14 -14.42
CA ALA A 187 -2.54 12.11 -15.45
C ALA A 187 -1.23 11.82 -16.19
N GLY A 188 -0.92 10.53 -16.36
CA GLY A 188 0.30 10.03 -17.00
C GLY A 188 1.52 9.91 -16.08
N GLN A 189 1.50 10.44 -14.86
CA GLN A 189 2.61 10.29 -13.92
C GLN A 189 2.66 8.88 -13.32
N GLU A 190 3.88 8.44 -13.01
CA GLU A 190 4.11 7.18 -12.30
C GLU A 190 3.74 7.34 -10.81
N ILE A 191 3.09 6.31 -10.27
CA ILE A 191 2.76 6.21 -8.84
C ILE A 191 3.89 5.44 -8.16
N THR A 192 4.53 6.07 -7.18
CA THR A 192 5.75 5.56 -6.55
C THR A 192 5.69 5.64 -5.04
N VAL A 193 6.41 4.72 -4.41
CA VAL A 193 6.57 4.62 -2.95
C VAL A 193 8.05 4.59 -2.59
N ASN A 194 8.40 4.71 -1.31
CA ASN A 194 9.79 4.53 -0.86
C ASN A 194 9.94 3.14 -0.20
N TYR A 195 10.91 2.35 -0.66
CA TYR A 195 11.21 1.00 -0.14
C TYR A 195 12.14 1.03 1.08
N GLY A 196 12.58 2.21 1.51
CA GLY A 196 13.53 2.40 2.60
C GLY A 196 14.97 2.55 2.12
N ASP A 197 15.89 2.61 3.08
CA ASP A 197 17.29 2.94 2.81
C ASP A 197 18.14 1.75 2.35
N LYS A 198 17.70 0.53 2.66
CA LYS A 198 18.42 -0.71 2.36
C LYS A 198 17.83 -1.40 1.14
N LEU A 199 18.20 -0.90 -0.04
CA LEU A 199 17.80 -1.51 -1.31
C LEU A 199 18.71 -2.71 -1.64
N TRP A 200 18.13 -3.78 -2.17
CA TRP A 200 18.87 -4.95 -2.68
C TRP A 200 19.14 -4.85 -4.21
N PHE A 201 18.87 -3.69 -4.81
CA PHE A 201 19.03 -3.40 -6.23
C PHE A 201 19.53 -1.97 -6.47
N ASP A 202 20.04 -1.71 -7.67
CA ASP A 202 20.48 -0.38 -8.09
C ASP A 202 19.30 0.56 -8.28
N CYS A 203 19.28 1.66 -7.52
CA CYS A 203 18.22 2.64 -7.63
C CYS A 203 18.34 3.43 -8.94
N SER A 204 17.33 3.31 -9.80
CA SER A 204 17.20 4.00 -11.08
C SER A 204 15.98 4.93 -11.11
N CYS A 205 15.57 5.47 -9.96
CA CYS A 205 14.42 6.39 -9.88
C CYS A 205 14.69 7.78 -10.49
N ASN A 206 15.96 8.12 -10.76
CA ASN A 206 16.41 9.34 -11.44
C ASN A 206 15.95 10.66 -10.80
N THR A 207 15.58 10.64 -9.52
CA THR A 207 15.30 11.84 -8.72
C THR A 207 16.60 12.49 -8.24
N GLU A 208 16.55 13.74 -7.77
CA GLU A 208 17.76 14.42 -7.25
C GLU A 208 18.32 13.71 -6.01
N SER A 209 17.43 13.12 -5.22
CA SER A 209 17.72 12.34 -4.01
C SER A 209 18.06 10.87 -4.26
N CYS A 210 18.23 10.46 -5.52
CA CYS A 210 18.55 9.07 -5.88
C CYS A 210 19.93 8.66 -5.37
N ILE A 211 20.01 7.48 -4.72
CA ILE A 211 21.28 6.94 -4.23
C ILE A 211 22.09 6.18 -5.30
N GLY A 212 21.48 5.96 -6.47
CA GLY A 212 22.12 5.25 -7.57
C GLY A 212 22.38 3.77 -7.26
N PRO A 213 23.48 3.18 -7.77
CA PRO A 213 23.78 1.77 -7.60
C PRO A 213 23.96 1.39 -6.12
N MET A 214 23.67 0.14 -5.78
CA MET A 214 23.89 -0.40 -4.44
C MET A 214 25.37 -0.19 -4.07
N ILE A 215 25.63 0.59 -3.01
CA ILE A 215 26.97 0.69 -2.41
C ILE A 215 27.04 -0.40 -1.34
N PRO A 216 27.83 -1.48 -1.52
CA PRO A 216 28.01 -2.48 -0.48
C PRO A 216 28.61 -1.84 0.77
N ASP A 217 28.20 -2.27 1.96
CA ASP A 217 28.66 -1.76 3.26
C ASP A 217 30.21 -1.77 3.43
N VAL A 218 30.93 -2.48 2.55
CA VAL A 218 32.39 -2.62 2.54
C VAL A 218 33.13 -1.32 2.13
N VAL A 219 32.48 -0.39 1.44
CA VAL A 219 33.17 0.82 0.93
C VAL A 219 33.31 1.93 1.99
N LYS A 220 32.55 1.87 3.09
CA LYS A 220 32.63 2.89 4.17
C LYS A 220 33.83 2.74 5.10
N ALA A 221 34.67 1.71 4.94
CA ALA A 221 35.82 1.47 5.80
C ALA A 221 37.13 2.13 5.35
N ASN A 222 37.16 2.79 4.17
CA ASN A 222 38.41 3.27 3.57
C ASN A 222 38.45 4.78 3.28
N GLU A 223 37.60 5.60 3.90
CA GLU A 223 37.63 7.07 3.75
C GLU A 223 38.14 7.83 5.00
N ASP A 224 38.62 7.12 6.03
CA ASP A 224 39.19 7.70 7.25
C ASP A 224 40.69 7.33 7.47
N ASP A 225 41.52 7.35 6.42
CA ASP A 225 43.00 7.28 6.51
C ASP A 225 43.70 8.40 5.73
#